data_AF-A0A6J8C3E7-F1
#
_entry.id   AF-A0A6J8C3E7-F1
#
_cell.length_a   1.000
_cell.length_b   1.000
_cell.length_c   1.000
_cell.angle_alpha   90.00
_cell.angle_beta   90.00
_cell.angle_gamma   90.00
#
_symmetry.space_group_name_H-M   'P 1'
#
loop_
_entity.id
_entity.type
_entity.pdbx_description
1 polymer ?
#
loop_
_entity_poly.entity_id
_entity_poly.type
_entity_poly.pdbx_seq_one_letter_code
_entity_poly.pdbx_strand_id
1 'polypeptide(L)'
;MMAAGIAIQAKGGEYLQSYLPLLDNIEIGNTRMGFLLRAVAGIVIATGIFSIVVSLMGIVGACKRLVVLLIIFQGNLRQKMLQLIQNYEGDFGSILTTAWNFLFLTFQCCGVNQQIQVNDFISTLWWTTPTRGPRVVPTFCCKGATPDSATTAFVQPCTLAVNPATSYVDRIIAAATSFILVSQIRKEDNELSDKN
;
A
#
# COMPACT_ATOMS: atom_id res chain seq x y z
N MET A 1 -13.48 -1.78 -18.26
CA MET A 1 -14.04 -2.98 -18.93
C MET A 1 -15.45 -3.40 -18.50
N MET A 2 -16.01 -2.95 -17.37
CA MET A 2 -17.36 -3.35 -16.93
C MET A 2 -18.53 -2.71 -17.72
N ALA A 3 -18.33 -1.58 -18.40
CA ALA A 3 -19.40 -0.91 -19.15
C ALA A 3 -19.77 -1.62 -20.48
N ALA A 4 -18.82 -2.33 -21.10
CA ALA A 4 -19.06 -3.03 -22.36
C ALA A 4 -19.93 -4.31 -22.17
N GLY A 5 -19.87 -4.95 -20.99
CA GLY A 5 -20.61 -6.18 -20.72
C GLY A 5 -22.13 -5.96 -20.59
N ILE A 6 -22.55 -4.80 -20.09
CA ILE A 6 -23.98 -4.47 -19.86
C ILE A 6 -24.68 -4.13 -21.19
N ALA A 7 -23.97 -3.53 -22.15
CA ALA A 7 -24.52 -3.20 -23.47
C ALA A 7 -24.76 -4.43 -24.35
N ILE A 8 -24.04 -5.53 -24.12
CA ILE A 8 -24.21 -6.79 -24.88
C ILE A 8 -25.48 -7.53 -24.43
N GLN A 9 -25.88 -7.40 -23.15
CA GLN A 9 -27.08 -8.06 -22.61
C GLN A 9 -28.39 -7.47 -23.14
N ALA A 10 -28.46 -6.16 -23.37
CA ALA A 10 -29.70 -5.52 -23.84
C ALA A 10 -30.02 -5.86 -25.29
N LYS A 11 -29.01 -5.93 -26.17
CA LYS A 11 -29.22 -6.26 -27.59
C LYS A 11 -29.35 -7.77 -27.85
N GLY A 12 -28.64 -8.62 -27.12
CA GLY A 12 -28.67 -10.07 -27.34
C GLY A 12 -30.04 -10.73 -27.08
N GLY A 13 -30.82 -10.20 -26.14
CA GLY A 13 -32.15 -10.72 -25.79
C GLY A 13 -33.22 -10.50 -26.88
N GLU A 14 -33.18 -9.35 -27.57
CA GLU A 14 -34.11 -9.02 -28.66
C GLU A 14 -33.90 -9.88 -29.90
N TYR A 15 -32.65 -10.12 -30.30
CA TYR A 15 -32.36 -10.98 -31.46
C TYR A 15 -32.78 -12.43 -31.22
N LEU A 16 -32.60 -12.94 -30.00
CA LEU A 16 -32.95 -14.34 -29.68
C LEU A 16 -34.46 -14.61 -29.83
N GLN A 17 -35.32 -13.66 -29.45
CA GLN A 17 -36.78 -13.79 -29.59
C GLN A 17 -37.25 -13.83 -31.05
N SER A 18 -36.56 -13.15 -31.98
CA SER A 18 -36.91 -13.17 -33.41
C SER A 18 -36.47 -14.45 -34.15
N TYR A 19 -35.37 -15.10 -33.74
CA TYR A 19 -34.87 -16.31 -34.42
C TYR A 19 -35.34 -17.64 -33.79
N LEU A 20 -35.87 -17.60 -32.56
CA LEU A 20 -36.44 -18.75 -31.85
C LEU A 20 -37.48 -19.57 -32.66
N PRO A 21 -38.47 -18.97 -33.36
CA PRO A 21 -39.47 -19.75 -34.10
C PRO A 21 -38.94 -20.35 -35.41
N LEU A 22 -37.83 -19.85 -35.95
CA LEU A 22 -37.18 -20.39 -37.15
C LEU A 22 -36.29 -21.60 -36.83
N LEU A 23 -35.70 -21.64 -35.63
CA LEU A 23 -34.84 -22.72 -35.15
C LEU A 23 -35.63 -23.92 -34.59
N ASP A 24 -36.91 -23.76 -34.28
CA ASP A 24 -37.77 -24.87 -33.78
C ASP A 24 -38.26 -25.80 -34.90
N ASN A 25 -38.07 -25.41 -36.18
CA ASN A 25 -38.45 -26.19 -37.37
C ASN A 25 -37.26 -26.90 -38.06
N ILE A 26 -36.04 -26.76 -37.55
CA ILE A 26 -34.86 -27.41 -38.10
C ILE A 26 -34.57 -28.65 -37.24
N GLU A 27 -35.07 -29.81 -37.69
CA GLU A 27 -34.74 -31.11 -37.10
C GLU A 27 -33.33 -31.54 -37.53
N ILE A 28 -32.41 -31.66 -36.57
CA ILE A 28 -31.14 -32.37 -36.75
C ILE A 28 -31.24 -33.63 -35.88
N GLY A 29 -31.81 -34.69 -36.44
CA GLY A 29 -32.07 -35.95 -35.71
C GLY A 29 -33.28 -35.86 -34.75
N ASN A 30 -33.25 -36.65 -33.67
CA ASN A 30 -34.41 -36.87 -32.78
C ASN A 30 -34.59 -35.81 -31.67
N THR A 31 -33.96 -34.64 -31.77
CA THR A 31 -34.02 -33.59 -30.73
C THR A 31 -34.20 -32.19 -31.33
N ARG A 32 -35.12 -31.41 -30.74
CA ARG A 32 -35.41 -30.03 -31.17
C ARG A 32 -34.27 -29.08 -30.79
N MET A 33 -33.73 -28.36 -31.77
CA MET A 33 -32.59 -27.46 -31.60
C MET A 33 -32.87 -26.29 -30.62
N GLY A 34 -34.14 -25.90 -30.50
CA GLY A 34 -34.60 -24.88 -29.53
C GLY A 34 -34.42 -25.27 -28.06
N PHE A 35 -34.48 -26.56 -27.72
CA PHE A 35 -34.23 -27.04 -26.35
C PHE A 35 -32.73 -27.01 -26.00
N LEU A 36 -31.88 -27.39 -26.97
CA LEU A 36 -30.43 -27.37 -26.81
C LEU A 36 -29.90 -25.95 -26.61
N LEU A 37 -30.38 -24.99 -27.39
CA LEU A 37 -29.99 -23.58 -27.25
C LEU A 37 -30.35 -22.99 -25.88
N ARG A 38 -31.52 -23.31 -25.35
CA ARG A 38 -31.93 -22.87 -23.99
C ARG A 38 -31.08 -23.53 -22.90
N ALA A 39 -30.75 -24.80 -23.05
CA ALA A 39 -29.89 -25.51 -22.09
C ALA A 39 -28.45 -24.96 -22.10
N VAL A 40 -27.87 -24.72 -23.27
CA VAL A 40 -26.51 -24.16 -23.41
C VAL A 40 -26.45 -22.74 -22.84
N ALA A 41 -27.44 -21.89 -23.12
CA ALA A 41 -27.51 -20.54 -22.55
C ALA A 41 -27.53 -20.56 -21.01
N GLY A 42 -28.29 -21.50 -20.41
CA GLY A 42 -28.31 -21.69 -18.96
C GLY A 42 -26.94 -22.05 -18.36
N ILE A 43 -26.20 -22.93 -19.02
CA ILE A 43 -24.87 -23.38 -18.57
C ILE A 43 -23.84 -22.23 -18.59
N VAL A 44 -23.87 -21.37 -19.61
CA VAL A 44 -22.96 -20.23 -19.74
C VAL A 44 -23.20 -19.18 -18.64
N ILE A 45 -24.46 -18.92 -18.29
CA ILE A 45 -24.80 -17.99 -17.20
C ILE A 45 -24.34 -18.55 -15.85
N ALA A 46 -24.57 -19.84 -15.60
CA ALA A 46 -24.18 -20.49 -14.34
C ALA A 46 -22.66 -20.49 -14.12
N THR A 47 -21.88 -20.79 -15.15
CA THR A 47 -20.40 -20.76 -15.09
C THR A 47 -19.86 -19.34 -14.90
N GLY A 48 -20.49 -18.34 -15.54
CA GLY A 48 -20.16 -16.93 -15.34
C GLY A 48 -20.30 -16.48 -13.88
N ILE A 49 -21.44 -16.77 -13.24
CA ILE A 49 -21.69 -16.41 -11.84
C ILE A 49 -20.68 -17.10 -10.91
N PHE A 50 -20.39 -18.38 -11.16
CA PHE A 50 -19.41 -19.12 -10.37
C PHE A 50 -18.02 -18.48 -10.42
N SER A 51 -17.56 -18.07 -11.60
CA SER A 51 -16.26 -17.39 -11.75
C SER A 51 -16.17 -16.09 -10.95
N ILE A 52 -17.24 -15.30 -10.89
CA ILE A 52 -17.29 -14.04 -10.13
C ILE A 52 -17.16 -14.31 -8.63
N VAL A 53 -17.87 -15.32 -8.10
CA VAL A 53 -17.81 -15.67 -6.68
C VAL A 53 -16.40 -16.12 -6.28
N VAL A 54 -15.74 -16.94 -7.11
CA VAL A 54 -14.36 -17.39 -6.87
C VAL A 54 -13.38 -16.20 -6.85
N SER A 55 -13.53 -15.24 -7.76
CA SER A 55 -12.70 -14.02 -7.78
C SER A 55 -12.90 -13.15 -6.54
N LEU A 56 -14.15 -12.95 -6.09
CA LEU A 56 -14.44 -12.18 -4.88
C LEU A 56 -13.83 -12.84 -3.63
N MET A 57 -13.93 -14.17 -3.52
CA MET A 57 -13.33 -14.92 -2.40
C MET A 57 -11.79 -14.84 -2.42
N GLY A 58 -11.19 -14.82 -3.60
CA GLY A 58 -9.75 -14.61 -3.80
C GLY A 58 -9.25 -13.22 -3.38
N ILE A 59 -9.97 -12.16 -3.76
CA ILE A 59 -9.62 -10.78 -3.39
C ILE A 59 -9.74 -10.58 -1.88
N VAL A 60 -10.84 -11.03 -1.26
CA VAL A 60 -11.01 -10.95 0.20
C VAL A 60 -9.93 -11.75 0.93
N GLY A 61 -9.57 -12.92 0.41
CA GLY A 61 -8.48 -13.74 0.94
C GLY A 61 -7.13 -13.04 0.85
N ALA A 62 -6.79 -12.44 -0.29
CA ALA A 62 -5.54 -11.70 -0.49
C ALA A 62 -5.46 -10.44 0.39
N CYS A 63 -6.54 -9.65 0.45
CA CYS A 63 -6.59 -8.43 1.26
C CYS A 63 -6.45 -8.73 2.76
N LYS A 64 -7.12 -9.77 3.28
CA LYS A 64 -7.05 -10.12 4.71
C LYS A 64 -5.70 -10.70 5.12
N ARG A 65 -5.09 -11.53 4.24
CA ARG A 65 -3.82 -12.21 4.53
C ARG A 65 -2.63 -11.24 4.51
N LEU A 66 -2.64 -10.26 3.60
CA LEU A 66 -1.66 -9.17 3.59
C LEU A 66 -1.76 -8.28 4.83
N VAL A 67 -2.97 -7.94 5.29
CA VAL A 67 -3.14 -7.12 6.51
C VAL A 67 -2.65 -7.84 7.76
N VAL A 68 -2.98 -9.13 7.94
CA VAL A 68 -2.50 -9.91 9.09
C VAL A 68 -0.98 -10.11 9.04
N LEU A 69 -0.42 -10.40 7.86
CA LEU A 69 1.03 -10.50 7.68
C LEU A 69 1.71 -9.17 8.01
N LEU A 70 1.14 -8.05 7.57
CA LEU A 70 1.64 -6.71 7.88
C LEU A 70 1.62 -6.42 9.38
N ILE A 71 0.57 -6.80 10.12
CA ILE A 71 0.50 -6.57 11.58
C ILE A 71 1.57 -7.38 12.33
N ILE A 72 1.72 -8.67 12.01
CA ILE A 72 2.72 -9.55 12.65
C ILE A 72 4.15 -9.11 12.30
N PHE A 73 4.36 -8.74 11.03
CA PHE A 73 5.63 -8.23 10.55
C PHE A 73 5.97 -6.88 11.20
N GLN A 74 4.99 -5.97 11.33
CA GLN A 74 5.18 -4.71 12.04
C GLN A 74 5.60 -4.92 13.50
N GLY A 75 4.99 -5.87 14.22
CA GLY A 75 5.36 -6.18 15.60
C GLY A 75 6.82 -6.63 15.74
N ASN A 76 7.25 -7.58 14.91
CA ASN A 76 8.62 -8.10 14.94
C ASN A 76 9.65 -7.10 14.42
N LEU A 77 9.30 -6.34 13.37
CA LEU A 77 10.17 -5.29 12.82
C LEU A 77 10.38 -4.15 13.81
N ARG A 78 9.34 -3.72 14.52
CA ARG A 78 9.43 -2.62 15.48
C ARG A 78 10.48 -2.92 16.56
N GLN A 79 10.46 -4.13 17.12
CA GLN A 79 11.42 -4.53 18.14
C GLN A 79 12.86 -4.53 17.61
N LYS A 80 13.08 -5.10 16.41
CA LYS A 80 14.40 -5.09 15.78
C LYS A 80 14.88 -3.68 15.45
N MET A 81 14.00 -2.81 14.95
CA MET A 81 14.35 -1.42 14.67
C MET A 81 14.66 -0.64 15.95
N LEU A 82 13.92 -0.85 17.04
CA LEU A 82 14.22 -0.26 18.34
C LEU A 82 15.55 -0.75 18.93
N GLN A 83 15.98 -1.97 18.62
CA GLN A 83 17.32 -2.45 18.99
C GLN A 83 18.39 -1.79 18.11
N LEU A 84 18.17 -1.69 16.79
CA LEU A 84 19.13 -1.12 15.86
C LEU A 84 19.35 0.38 16.08
N ILE A 85 18.30 1.13 16.45
CA ILE A 85 18.44 2.57 16.69
C ILE A 85 19.32 2.88 17.91
N GLN A 86 19.49 1.95 18.86
CA GLN A 86 20.40 2.15 20.01
C GLN A 86 21.85 2.41 19.59
N ASN A 87 22.26 1.85 18.45
CA ASN A 87 23.59 2.05 17.88
C ASN A 87 23.69 3.29 16.98
N TYR A 88 22.68 4.16 16.98
CA TYR A 88 22.70 5.41 16.23
C TYR A 88 23.68 6.41 16.85
N GLU A 89 24.57 6.97 16.04
CA GLU A 89 25.70 7.81 16.50
C GLU A 89 25.51 9.31 16.23
N GLY A 90 24.50 9.70 15.44
CA GLY A 90 24.14 11.10 15.21
C GLY A 90 24.03 11.51 13.75
N ASP A 91 24.32 12.77 13.44
CA ASP A 91 24.22 13.28 12.06
C ASP A 91 25.38 12.77 11.18
N PHE A 92 26.48 12.34 11.82
CA PHE A 92 27.63 11.70 11.20
C PHE A 92 27.96 10.42 11.94
N GLY A 93 28.28 9.36 11.20
CA GLY A 93 28.68 8.11 11.83
C GLY A 93 28.82 6.97 10.84
N SER A 94 28.68 5.76 11.37
CA SER A 94 28.70 4.51 10.64
C SER A 94 27.64 4.43 9.54
N ILE A 95 27.78 3.42 8.67
CA ILE A 95 26.80 3.11 7.63
C ILE A 95 25.38 2.92 8.19
N LEU A 96 25.27 2.45 9.44
CA LEU A 96 23.99 2.32 10.14
C LEU A 96 23.36 3.69 10.42
N THR A 97 24.14 4.62 10.94
CA THR A 97 23.74 6.01 11.20
C THR A 97 23.32 6.70 9.90
N THR A 98 24.09 6.53 8.82
CA THR A 98 23.74 7.05 7.49
C THR A 98 22.45 6.44 6.95
N ALA A 99 22.22 5.14 7.14
CA ALA A 99 20.99 4.49 6.73
C ALA A 99 19.77 5.07 7.48
N TRP A 100 19.90 5.33 8.79
CA TRP A 100 18.85 6.00 9.55
C TRP A 100 18.57 7.43 9.06
N ASN A 101 19.62 8.21 8.78
CA ASN A 101 19.48 9.56 8.23
C ASN A 101 18.74 9.55 6.89
N PHE A 102 19.07 8.59 6.02
CA PHE A 102 18.36 8.40 4.77
C PHE A 102 16.90 8.00 4.97
N LEU A 103 16.61 7.12 5.93
CA LEU A 103 15.23 6.70 6.25
C LEU A 103 14.39 7.88 6.76
N PHE A 104 14.93 8.72 7.64
CA PHE A 104 14.21 9.88 8.18
C PHE A 104 13.80 10.87 7.08
N LEU A 105 14.69 11.12 6.11
CA LEU A 105 14.41 11.97 4.97
C LEU A 105 13.42 11.33 3.99
N THR A 106 13.65 10.06 3.63
CA THR A 106 12.84 9.34 2.62
C THR A 106 11.39 9.19 3.07
N PHE A 107 11.19 8.82 4.32
CA PHE A 107 9.86 8.58 4.87
C PHE A 107 9.29 9.76 5.66
N GLN A 108 10.01 10.90 5.73
CA GLN A 108 9.53 12.08 6.45
C GLN A 108 9.07 11.75 7.87
N CYS A 109 9.87 10.92 8.56
CA CYS A 109 9.58 10.39 9.87
C CYS A 109 10.75 10.64 10.83
N CYS A 110 10.52 10.53 12.12
CA CYS A 110 11.60 10.62 13.10
C CYS A 110 11.50 9.48 14.10
N GLY A 111 12.48 8.58 14.07
CA GLY A 111 12.51 7.40 14.93
C GLY A 111 11.45 6.33 14.62
N VAL A 112 11.35 5.37 15.53
CA VAL A 112 10.49 4.19 15.38
C VAL A 112 9.11 4.42 16.00
N ASN A 113 9.07 5.19 17.09
CA ASN A 113 7.87 5.66 17.77
C ASN A 113 7.60 7.12 17.41
N GLN A 114 6.44 7.59 17.84
CA GLN A 114 6.04 8.98 17.63
C GLN A 114 6.80 9.87 18.62
N GLN A 115 7.64 10.79 18.11
CA GLN A 115 8.57 11.57 18.95
C GLN A 115 7.89 12.54 19.92
N ILE A 116 6.61 12.87 19.70
CA ILE A 116 5.82 13.68 20.65
C ILE A 116 5.51 12.89 21.93
N GLN A 117 5.44 11.56 21.84
CA GLN A 117 5.09 10.69 22.97
C GLN A 117 6.31 10.03 23.60
N VAL A 118 7.23 9.54 22.77
CA VAL A 118 8.41 8.79 23.20
C VAL A 118 9.60 9.24 22.36
N ASN A 119 10.67 9.67 23.03
CA ASN A 119 11.93 9.98 22.38
C ASN A 119 12.79 8.71 22.30
N ASP A 120 12.86 8.12 21.10
CA ASP A 120 13.64 6.90 20.86
C ASP A 120 15.15 7.12 20.92
N PHE A 121 15.59 8.38 20.84
CA PHE A 121 16.99 8.72 20.82
C PHE A 121 17.63 8.68 22.20
N ILE A 122 16.85 8.71 23.30
CA ILE A 122 17.37 8.78 24.68
C ILE A 122 18.31 7.62 25.03
N SER A 123 18.04 6.44 24.49
CA SER A 123 18.83 5.23 24.76
C SER A 123 19.93 4.98 23.72
N THR A 124 20.17 5.92 22.82
CA THR A 124 21.13 5.76 21.72
C THR A 124 22.52 6.27 22.09
N LEU A 125 23.56 5.77 21.41
CA LEU A 125 24.93 6.26 21.59
C LEU A 125 25.05 7.77 21.32
N TRP A 126 24.27 8.29 20.37
CA TRP A 126 24.20 9.73 20.10
C TRP A 126 23.76 10.56 21.31
N TRP A 127 22.88 10.03 22.17
CA TRP A 127 22.35 10.76 23.33
C TRP A 127 23.43 11.13 24.34
N THR A 128 24.36 10.20 24.56
CA THR A 128 25.46 10.35 25.51
C THR A 128 26.65 11.09 24.90
N THR A 129 26.62 11.35 23.59
CA THR A 129 27.72 12.00 22.89
C THR A 129 27.72 13.52 23.15
N PRO A 130 28.87 14.13 23.49
CA PRO A 130 28.96 15.57 23.76
C PRO A 130 28.57 16.45 22.56
N THR A 131 28.77 15.94 21.32
CA THR A 131 28.47 16.65 20.07
C THR A 131 26.98 16.83 19.80
N ARG A 132 26.10 16.16 20.54
CA ARG A 132 24.66 16.38 20.51
C ARG A 132 24.30 17.79 20.99
N GLY A 133 24.97 18.28 22.03
CA GLY A 133 24.58 19.50 22.72
C GLY A 133 23.12 19.43 23.23
N PRO A 134 22.32 20.50 23.10
CA PRO A 134 20.96 20.57 23.64
C PRO A 134 19.89 19.83 22.81
N ARG A 135 20.28 19.13 21.73
CA ARG A 135 19.35 18.56 20.76
C ARG A 135 18.64 17.33 21.31
N VAL A 136 17.32 17.29 21.23
CA VAL A 136 16.48 16.14 21.58
C VAL A 136 16.26 15.20 20.40
N VAL A 137 16.33 15.70 19.17
CA VAL A 137 16.27 14.88 17.94
C VAL A 137 17.35 15.30 16.93
N PRO A 138 17.78 14.40 16.02
CA PRO A 138 18.77 14.71 14.99
C PRO A 138 18.27 15.75 13.99
N THR A 139 19.20 16.42 13.31
CA THR A 139 18.84 17.46 12.34
C THR A 139 18.07 16.90 11.13
N PHE A 140 18.34 15.63 10.78
CA PHE A 140 17.62 14.89 9.72
C PHE A 140 16.13 14.70 10.00
N CYS A 141 15.68 14.86 11.25
CA CYS A 141 14.26 14.82 11.60
C CYS A 141 13.52 16.15 11.35
N CYS A 142 14.22 17.20 10.95
CA CYS A 142 13.60 18.50 10.70
C CYS A 142 12.97 18.58 9.31
N LYS A 143 11.83 19.27 9.23
CA LYS A 143 11.20 19.55 7.93
C LYS A 143 12.07 20.49 7.12
N GLY A 144 12.27 20.16 5.84
CA GLY A 144 13.14 20.93 4.95
C GLY A 144 14.64 20.66 5.10
N ALA A 145 15.04 19.72 5.96
CA ALA A 145 16.41 19.25 6.00
C ALA A 145 16.76 18.48 4.70
N THR A 146 17.91 18.79 4.10
CA THR A 146 18.53 18.04 3.01
C THR A 146 19.79 17.34 3.51
N PRO A 147 20.35 16.36 2.77
CA PRO A 147 21.62 15.74 3.16
C PRO A 147 22.74 16.77 3.41
N ASP A 148 22.77 17.84 2.62
CA ASP A 148 23.78 18.90 2.72
C ASP A 148 23.51 19.86 3.88
N SER A 149 22.24 20.18 4.16
CA SER A 149 21.89 21.09 5.25
C SER A 149 21.89 20.38 6.61
N ALA A 150 21.56 19.09 6.67
CA ALA A 150 21.48 18.33 7.91
C ALA A 150 22.84 18.00 8.50
N THR A 151 23.85 17.83 7.64
CA THR A 151 25.25 17.60 8.03
C THR A 151 25.93 18.89 8.48
N THR A 152 25.58 20.03 7.90
CA THR A 152 26.23 21.31 8.18
C THR A 152 25.53 22.14 9.26
N ALA A 153 24.26 21.85 9.58
CA ALA A 153 23.47 22.71 10.45
C ALA A 153 23.76 22.49 11.94
N PHE A 154 24.31 23.55 12.53
CA PHE A 154 24.17 23.90 13.94
C PHE A 154 22.72 23.70 14.43
N VAL A 155 22.61 23.43 15.74
CA VAL A 155 21.37 23.32 16.54
C VAL A 155 20.22 24.15 15.95
N GLN A 156 19.30 23.48 15.27
CA GLN A 156 18.10 24.09 14.72
C GLN A 156 16.99 24.10 15.79
N PRO A 157 16.06 25.07 15.80
CA PRO A 157 14.95 25.09 16.76
C PRO A 157 14.10 23.81 16.76
N CYS A 158 13.93 23.20 15.57
CA CYS A 158 13.24 21.91 15.41
C CYS A 158 13.92 20.73 16.14
N THR A 159 15.22 20.82 16.39
CA THR A 159 15.98 19.80 17.13
C THR A 159 15.89 19.97 18.64
N LEU A 160 15.46 21.15 19.12
CA LEU A 160 15.34 21.49 20.55
C LEU A 160 13.94 21.21 21.08
N ALA A 161 12.93 21.49 20.26
CA ALA A 161 11.53 21.27 20.59
C ALA A 161 10.83 20.60 19.42
N VAL A 162 10.52 19.32 19.59
CA VAL A 162 9.80 18.53 18.59
C VAL A 162 8.38 19.08 18.47
N ASN A 163 8.02 19.55 17.27
CA ASN A 163 6.71 20.10 16.95
C ASN A 163 6.32 19.67 15.54
N PRO A 164 5.10 19.16 15.30
CA PRO A 164 4.63 18.80 13.95
C PRO A 164 4.73 19.93 12.92
N ALA A 165 4.81 21.21 13.33
CA ALA A 165 5.04 22.32 12.40
C ALA A 165 6.46 22.32 11.78
N THR A 166 7.48 21.90 12.53
CA THR A 166 8.90 22.09 12.18
C THR A 166 9.72 20.81 12.12
N SER A 167 9.24 19.71 12.71
CA SER A 167 9.90 18.41 12.72
C SER A 167 8.94 17.29 12.29
N TYR A 168 9.49 16.21 11.76
CA TYR A 168 8.75 14.98 11.56
C TYR A 168 8.45 14.34 12.91
N VAL A 169 7.18 14.01 13.14
CA VAL A 169 6.71 13.44 14.40
C VAL A 169 6.20 12.03 14.23
N ASP A 170 5.92 11.63 12.99
CA ASP A 170 5.37 10.33 12.66
C ASP A 170 6.40 9.22 12.84
N ARG A 171 5.88 8.06 13.23
CA ARG A 171 6.64 6.81 13.33
C ARG A 171 6.93 6.27 11.94
N ILE A 172 8.14 5.73 11.76
CA ILE A 172 8.60 5.15 10.48
C ILE A 172 7.64 4.11 9.89
N ILE A 173 7.00 3.31 10.74
CA ILE A 173 6.05 2.28 10.29
C ILE A 173 4.80 2.90 9.67
N ALA A 174 4.24 3.95 10.29
CA ALA A 174 3.05 4.61 9.76
C ALA A 174 3.36 5.33 8.45
N ALA A 175 4.51 6.02 8.39
CA ALA A 175 4.97 6.68 7.18
C ALA A 175 5.21 5.67 6.04
N ALA A 176 5.88 4.56 6.31
CA ALA A 176 6.11 3.50 5.33
C ALA A 176 4.80 2.88 4.83
N THR A 177 3.83 2.62 5.71
CA THR A 177 2.52 2.09 5.27
C THR A 177 1.76 3.05 4.39
N SER A 178 1.75 4.35 4.70
CA SER A 178 1.13 5.36 3.86
C SER A 178 1.81 5.44 2.50
N PHE A 179 3.14 5.36 2.46
CA PHE A 179 3.90 5.34 1.21
C PHE A 179 3.60 4.09 0.36
N ILE A 180 3.52 2.92 0.99
CA ILE A 180 3.15 1.68 0.30
C ILE A 180 1.73 1.77 -0.26
N LEU A 181 0.76 2.27 0.53
CA LEU A 181 -0.61 2.45 0.05
C LEU A 181 -0.69 3.40 -1.15
N VAL A 182 0.00 4.55 -1.07
CA VAL A 182 0.04 5.51 -2.19
C VAL A 182 0.70 4.91 -3.44
N SER A 183 1.75 4.11 -3.28
CA SER A 183 2.42 3.48 -4.42
C SER A 183 1.59 2.36 -5.06
N GLN A 184 0.82 1.61 -4.27
CA GLN A 184 -0.14 0.63 -4.80
C GLN A 184 -1.28 1.32 -5.56
N ILE A 185 -1.87 2.38 -5.00
CA ILE A 185 -2.91 3.18 -5.68
C ILE A 185 -2.40 3.72 -7.02
N ARG A 186 -1.20 4.33 -7.03
CA ARG A 186 -0.59 4.85 -8.26
C ARG A 186 -0.37 3.75 -9.32
N LYS A 187 -0.08 2.52 -8.89
CA LYS A 187 0.11 1.41 -9.83
C LYS A 187 -1.21 0.99 -10.48
N GLU A 188 -2.30 0.96 -9.71
CA GLU A 188 -3.63 0.66 -10.22
C GLU A 188 -4.12 1.74 -11.22
N ASP A 189 -3.83 3.01 -10.96
CA ASP A 189 -4.15 4.11 -11.89
C ASP A 189 -3.40 3.98 -13.23
N ASN A 190 -2.12 3.62 -13.20
CA ASN A 190 -1.33 3.42 -14.41
C ASN A 190 -1.84 2.22 -15.25
N GLU A 191 -2.23 1.11 -14.61
CA GLU A 191 -2.82 -0.03 -15.32
C GLU A 191 -4.22 0.26 -15.88
N LEU A 192 -4.94 1.23 -15.30
CA LEU A 192 -6.22 1.70 -15.82
C LEU A 192 -6.00 2.65 -17.01
N SER A 193 -4.95 3.45 -16.99
CA SER A 193 -4.60 4.38 -18.06
C SER A 193 -4.09 3.67 -19.32
N ASP A 194 -3.36 2.55 -19.20
CA ASP A 194 -2.89 1.77 -20.36
C ASP A 194 -4.01 0.99 -21.07
N LYS A 195 -5.20 0.91 -20.47
CA LYS A 195 -6.37 0.20 -21.01
C LYS A 195 -7.40 1.11 -21.67
N ASN A 196 -7.17 2.43 -21.68
CA ASN A 196 -7.98 3.44 -22.36
C ASN A 196 -7.19 4.05 -23.52
#